data_AF-A0A7W5VDX9-F1
#
_entry.id   AF-A0A7W5VDX9-F1
#
_cell.length_a   1.000
_cell.length_b   1.000
_cell.length_c   1.000
_cell.angle_alpha   90.00
_cell.angle_beta   90.00
_cell.angle_gamma   90.00
#
_symmetry.space_group_name_H-M   'P 1'
#
loop_
_entity.id
_entity.type
_entity.pdbx_description
1 polymer ?
#
loop_
_entity_poly.entity_id
_entity_poly.type
_entity_poly.pdbx_seq_one_letter_code
_entity_poly.pdbx_strand_id
1 'polypeptide(L)'
;MNLSAGRDPSAYPAAVQTALATMGVCAPSQSTLADQMATDFFQFTLPGGLSVALNKYAGPPDYHGYYQSSTPKGWEAGLRKIVQSLSRGRPVIVMVRSGSLPWNTSSPLPRHYIVIHGYGGWQHPDAGYLASNFKVLDPWDGVEHQMSLDDLMAATHLAVSQGDYFVART
;
A
#
# COMPACT_ATOMS: atom_id res chain seq x y z
N MET A 1 -2.26 22.15 0.03
CA MET A 1 -1.80 21.40 -1.15
C MET A 1 -3.07 20.96 -1.86
N ASN A 2 -3.33 21.46 -3.07
CA ASN A 2 -4.61 21.27 -3.75
C ASN A 2 -4.46 20.06 -4.69
N LEU A 3 -4.96 18.89 -4.28
CA LEU A 3 -5.05 17.71 -5.14
C LEU A 3 -6.36 17.82 -5.90
N SER A 4 -6.34 18.41 -7.10
CA SER A 4 -7.53 18.56 -7.92
C SER A 4 -7.98 17.21 -8.47
N ALA A 5 -9.16 16.78 -8.05
CA ALA A 5 -9.89 15.63 -8.56
C ALA A 5 -10.22 15.80 -10.05
N GLY A 6 -9.60 14.97 -10.89
CA GLY A 6 -9.88 14.90 -12.32
C GLY A 6 -9.42 13.57 -12.88
N ARG A 7 -10.16 12.49 -12.61
CA ARG A 7 -10.08 11.16 -13.25
C ARG A 7 -8.67 10.80 -13.74
N ASP A 8 -7.70 10.78 -12.82
CA ASP A 8 -6.30 10.92 -13.19
C ASP A 8 -5.62 9.52 -13.21
N PRO A 9 -4.97 9.13 -14.33
CA PRO A 9 -4.21 7.88 -14.48
C PRO A 9 -3.00 7.66 -13.54
N SER A 10 -3.00 8.31 -12.39
CA SER A 10 -1.81 8.70 -11.63
C SER A 10 -1.70 8.05 -10.24
N ALA A 11 -2.61 7.13 -9.91
CA ALA A 11 -2.69 6.47 -8.60
C ALA A 11 -1.39 5.74 -8.20
N TYR A 12 -0.65 5.19 -9.17
CA TYR A 12 0.56 4.40 -8.91
C TYR A 12 1.75 5.28 -8.46
N PRO A 13 2.17 6.32 -9.21
CA PRO A 13 3.13 7.30 -8.70
C PRO A 13 2.67 8.00 -7.43
N ALA A 14 1.37 8.30 -7.33
CA ALA A 14 0.80 8.95 -6.17
C ALA A 14 0.97 8.11 -4.90
N ALA A 15 0.86 6.78 -4.96
CA ALA A 15 1.14 5.91 -3.82
C ALA A 15 2.59 6.03 -3.32
N VAL A 16 3.58 6.10 -4.22
CA VAL A 16 4.98 6.30 -3.85
C VAL A 16 5.20 7.70 -3.28
N GLN A 17 4.63 8.74 -3.89
CA GLN A 17 4.69 10.10 -3.33
C GLN A 17 4.10 10.17 -1.93
N THR A 18 2.93 9.57 -1.73
CA THR A 18 2.26 9.52 -0.43
C THR A 18 3.13 8.81 0.60
N ALA A 19 3.71 7.65 0.27
CA ALA A 19 4.62 6.95 1.16
C ALA A 19 5.86 7.78 1.52
N LEU A 20 6.47 8.47 0.55
CA LEU A 20 7.60 9.38 0.79
C LEU A 20 7.20 10.56 1.68
N ALA A 21 6.06 11.19 1.42
CA ALA A 21 5.53 12.29 2.19
C ALA A 21 5.24 11.87 3.64
N THR A 22 4.66 10.68 3.85
CA THR A 22 4.46 10.09 5.18
C THR A 22 5.78 9.90 5.95
N MET A 23 6.89 9.61 5.25
CA MET A 23 8.21 9.53 5.86
C MET A 23 8.90 10.90 6.04
N GLY A 24 8.25 12.00 5.66
CA GLY A 24 8.87 13.34 5.68
C GLY A 24 9.94 13.53 4.60
N VAL A 25 9.94 12.70 3.56
CA VAL A 25 10.89 12.77 2.44
C VAL A 25 10.27 13.58 1.30
N CYS A 26 11.05 14.51 0.74
CA CYS A 26 10.64 15.26 -0.44
C CYS A 26 10.54 14.30 -1.64
N ALA A 27 9.31 14.08 -2.12
CA ALA A 27 9.07 13.25 -3.30
C ALA A 27 9.32 14.05 -4.59
N PRO A 28 9.92 13.45 -5.63
CA PRO A 28 9.94 14.04 -6.97
C PRO A 28 8.52 14.06 -7.58
N SER A 29 8.36 14.63 -8.78
CA SER A 29 7.07 14.64 -9.48
C SER A 29 6.57 13.22 -9.82
N GLN A 30 5.25 13.09 -10.01
CA GLN A 30 4.64 11.81 -10.38
C GLN A 30 5.12 11.28 -11.74
N SER A 31 5.44 12.17 -12.68
CA SER A 31 6.05 11.79 -13.96
C SER A 31 7.43 11.15 -13.78
N THR A 32 8.30 11.76 -12.96
CA THR A 32 9.61 11.18 -12.63
C THR A 32 9.48 9.83 -11.95
N LEU A 33 8.51 9.66 -11.05
CA LEU A 33 8.26 8.36 -10.43
C LEU A 33 7.73 7.34 -11.42
N ALA A 34 6.80 7.71 -12.31
CA ALA A 34 6.27 6.83 -13.35
C ALA A 34 7.40 6.26 -14.23
N ASP A 35 8.33 7.12 -14.66
CA ASP A 35 9.50 6.72 -15.44
C ASP A 35 10.39 5.72 -14.68
N GLN A 36 10.60 5.96 -13.38
CA GLN A 36 11.44 5.11 -12.53
C GLN A 36 10.81 3.75 -12.24
N MET A 37 9.48 3.70 -12.20
CA MET A 37 8.72 2.47 -11.96
C MET A 37 8.47 1.68 -13.24
N ALA A 38 8.91 2.20 -14.40
CA ALA A 38 8.58 1.67 -15.73
C ALA A 38 7.07 1.47 -15.91
N THR A 39 6.28 2.46 -15.47
CA THR A 39 4.83 2.49 -15.67
C THR A 39 4.52 2.41 -17.17
N ASP A 40 3.74 1.42 -17.58
CA ASP A 40 3.50 1.16 -19.00
C ASP A 40 2.49 2.13 -19.63
N PHE A 41 2.24 1.97 -20.92
CA PHE A 41 1.28 2.80 -21.67
C PHE A 41 -0.16 2.72 -21.12
N PHE A 42 -0.54 1.59 -20.53
CA PHE A 42 -1.83 1.41 -19.85
C PHE A 42 -1.80 1.87 -18.39
N GLN A 43 -0.69 2.52 -17.99
CA GLN A 43 -0.38 2.99 -16.65
C GLN A 43 -0.29 1.88 -15.61
N PHE A 44 -0.08 0.64 -16.01
CA PHE A 44 0.17 -0.42 -15.05
C PHE A 44 1.60 -0.32 -14.53
N THR A 45 1.72 -0.39 -13.21
CA THR A 45 3.00 -0.48 -12.53
C THR A 45 3.07 -1.80 -11.80
N LEU A 46 3.99 -2.66 -12.27
CA LEU A 46 4.31 -3.85 -11.51
C LEU A 46 4.94 -3.44 -10.19
N PRO A 47 4.61 -4.15 -9.11
CA PRO A 47 5.04 -3.68 -7.81
C PRO A 47 6.56 -3.67 -7.53
N GLY A 48 7.34 -4.46 -8.29
CA GLY A 48 8.80 -4.36 -8.27
C GLY A 48 9.29 -2.96 -8.65
N GLY A 49 8.57 -2.28 -9.56
CA GLY A 49 8.82 -0.89 -9.95
C GLY A 49 8.61 0.09 -8.78
N LEU A 50 7.57 -0.11 -7.95
CA LEU A 50 7.33 0.70 -6.75
C LEU A 50 8.54 0.67 -5.81
N SER A 51 9.10 -0.51 -5.56
CA SER A 51 10.26 -0.68 -4.66
C SER A 51 11.49 0.07 -5.19
N VAL A 52 11.74 0.00 -6.50
CA VAL A 52 12.85 0.72 -7.15
C VAL A 52 12.71 2.23 -6.97
N ALA A 53 11.52 2.78 -7.22
CA ALA A 53 11.30 4.22 -7.07
C ALA A 53 11.34 4.66 -5.60
N LEU A 54 10.75 3.90 -4.69
CA LEU A 54 10.73 4.22 -3.26
C LEU A 54 12.14 4.21 -2.65
N ASN A 55 12.97 3.20 -2.98
CA ASN A 55 14.31 3.05 -2.42
C ASN A 55 15.30 4.13 -2.86
N LYS A 56 15.06 4.80 -4.00
CA LYS A 56 15.87 5.95 -4.42
C LYS A 56 15.84 7.11 -3.43
N TYR A 57 14.78 7.22 -2.62
CA TYR A 57 14.57 8.35 -1.72
C TYR A 57 14.37 7.96 -0.25
N ALA A 58 13.90 6.74 0.04
CA ALA A 58 13.51 6.35 1.40
C ALA A 58 14.68 6.06 2.38
N GLY A 59 15.89 5.90 1.85
CA GLY A 59 17.10 5.52 2.60
C GLY A 59 17.04 4.12 3.24
N PRO A 60 18.16 3.59 3.75
CA PRO A 60 18.27 2.20 4.23
C PRO A 60 17.57 1.95 5.58
N PRO A 61 17.01 0.75 5.87
CA PRO A 61 16.96 -0.42 4.98
C PRO A 61 15.94 -0.30 3.85
N ASP A 62 16.11 -1.14 2.83
CA ASP A 62 15.33 -1.09 1.59
C ASP A 62 13.89 -1.60 1.77
N TYR A 63 13.01 -1.06 0.93
CA TYR A 63 11.69 -1.59 0.64
C TYR A 63 11.78 -2.72 -0.35
N HIS A 64 10.99 -3.76 -0.09
CA HIS A 64 10.89 -4.90 -0.97
C HIS A 64 9.43 -5.21 -1.26
N GLY A 65 9.26 -5.74 -2.45
CA GLY A 65 8.04 -6.33 -2.93
C GLY A 65 7.79 -7.72 -2.37
N TYR A 66 6.59 -7.98 -1.84
CA TYR A 66 6.20 -9.28 -1.32
C TYR A 66 4.95 -9.81 -2.01
N TYR A 67 5.03 -11.06 -2.46
CA TYR A 67 3.87 -11.87 -2.84
C TYR A 67 3.53 -12.78 -1.66
N GLN A 68 2.31 -12.64 -1.14
CA GLN A 68 1.83 -13.45 -0.03
C GLN A 68 0.83 -14.49 -0.50
N SER A 69 0.97 -15.73 -0.06
CA SER A 69 -0.07 -16.75 -0.29
C SER A 69 -1.38 -16.34 0.38
N SER A 70 -2.51 -16.59 -0.28
CA SER A 70 -3.86 -16.43 0.28
C SER A 70 -4.22 -17.45 1.36
N THR A 71 -3.29 -18.34 1.73
CA THR A 71 -3.48 -19.25 2.88
C THR A 71 -3.44 -18.47 4.20
N PRO A 72 -4.08 -18.99 5.27
CA PRO A 72 -4.04 -18.33 6.59
C PRO A 72 -2.63 -18.06 7.12
N LYS A 73 -1.69 -19.01 6.95
CA LYS A 73 -0.28 -18.84 7.33
C LYS A 73 0.42 -17.79 6.46
N GLY A 74 0.09 -17.76 5.17
CA GLY A 74 0.51 -16.70 4.26
C GLY A 74 0.03 -15.36 4.81
N TRP A 75 -1.26 -15.17 5.01
CA TRP A 75 -1.81 -13.93 5.52
C TRP A 75 -1.14 -13.45 6.82
N GLU A 76 -0.99 -14.33 7.81
CA GLU A 76 -0.33 -13.98 9.08
C GLU A 76 1.10 -13.47 8.88
N ALA A 77 1.89 -14.13 8.02
CA ALA A 77 3.25 -13.69 7.71
C ALA A 77 3.27 -12.34 6.96
N GLY A 78 2.30 -12.08 6.10
CA GLY A 78 2.14 -10.78 5.41
C GLY A 78 1.81 -9.66 6.39
N LEU A 79 0.82 -9.89 7.24
CA LEU A 79 0.40 -8.98 8.29
C LEU A 79 1.56 -8.65 9.25
N ARG A 80 2.35 -9.65 9.64
CA ARG A 80 3.53 -9.47 10.48
C ARG A 80 4.56 -8.54 9.83
N LYS A 81 4.79 -8.63 8.52
CA LYS A 81 5.69 -7.73 7.79
C LYS A 81 5.14 -6.32 7.72
N ILE A 82 3.84 -6.16 7.47
CA ILE A 82 3.17 -4.85 7.47
C ILE A 82 3.38 -4.19 8.83
N VAL A 83 3.02 -4.88 9.92
CA VAL A 83 3.17 -4.38 11.28
C VAL A 83 4.62 -4.04 11.59
N GLN A 84 5.58 -4.91 11.27
CA GLN A 84 7.01 -4.65 11.50
C GLN A 84 7.51 -3.37 10.79
N SER A 85 7.11 -3.15 9.54
CA SER A 85 7.43 -1.92 8.81
C SER A 85 6.82 -0.70 9.51
N LEU A 86 5.54 -0.76 9.84
CA LEU A 86 4.82 0.34 10.49
C LEU A 86 5.38 0.67 11.88
N SER A 87 5.74 -0.34 12.69
CA SER A 87 6.38 -0.15 14.01
C SER A 87 7.71 0.61 13.93
N ARG A 88 8.35 0.64 12.75
CA ARG A 88 9.59 1.40 12.49
C ARG A 88 9.32 2.79 11.90
N GLY A 89 8.06 3.23 11.87
CA GLY A 89 7.64 4.50 11.26
C GLY A 89 7.69 4.47 9.74
N ARG A 90 7.54 3.30 9.12
CA ARG A 90 7.73 3.11 7.68
C ARG A 90 6.42 2.65 7.04
N PRO A 91 5.77 3.48 6.21
CA PRO A 91 4.50 3.14 5.59
C PRO A 91 4.66 1.97 4.63
N VAL A 92 3.56 1.30 4.34
CA VAL A 92 3.48 0.11 3.48
C VAL A 92 2.50 0.40 2.35
N ILE A 93 2.90 0.08 1.11
CA ILE A 93 2.02 0.22 -0.05
C ILE A 93 1.37 -1.13 -0.31
N VAL A 94 0.05 -1.21 -0.35
CA VAL A 94 -0.70 -2.46 -0.51
C VAL A 94 -1.53 -2.42 -1.78
N MET A 95 -1.47 -3.48 -2.58
CA MET A 95 -2.35 -3.65 -3.73
C MET A 95 -3.71 -4.18 -3.28
N VAL A 96 -4.76 -3.53 -3.74
CA VAL A 96 -6.15 -3.86 -3.43
C VAL A 96 -7.00 -3.87 -4.69
N ARG A 97 -8.20 -4.44 -4.60
CA ARG A 97 -9.28 -4.19 -5.57
C ARG A 97 -10.03 -2.93 -5.16
N SER A 98 -10.14 -1.97 -6.06
CA SER A 98 -10.77 -0.67 -5.76
C SER A 98 -12.21 -0.82 -5.28
N GLY A 99 -13.02 -1.64 -5.95
CA GLY A 99 -14.43 -1.87 -5.57
C GLY A 99 -14.64 -2.77 -4.35
N SER A 100 -13.56 -3.20 -3.70
CA SER A 100 -13.61 -3.92 -2.42
C SER A 100 -13.21 -3.03 -1.24
N LEU A 101 -12.89 -1.76 -1.50
CA LEU A 101 -12.64 -0.78 -0.44
C LEU A 101 -13.97 -0.29 0.17
N PRO A 102 -14.09 -0.17 1.50
CA PRO A 102 -15.33 0.24 2.16
C PRO A 102 -15.86 1.61 1.72
N TRP A 103 -14.97 2.50 1.30
CA TRP A 103 -15.29 3.86 0.85
C TRP A 103 -15.49 3.97 -0.66
N ASN A 104 -15.32 2.90 -1.43
CA ASN A 104 -15.35 2.95 -2.89
C ASN A 104 -16.40 2.00 -3.48
N THR A 105 -17.39 2.56 -4.16
CA THR A 105 -18.46 1.83 -4.86
C THR A 105 -18.16 1.59 -6.35
N SER A 106 -16.93 1.88 -6.79
CA SER A 106 -16.50 1.66 -8.17
C SER A 106 -16.45 0.17 -8.53
N SER A 107 -16.26 -0.11 -9.82
CA SER A 107 -16.05 -1.48 -10.31
C SER A 107 -15.02 -2.24 -9.46
N PRO A 108 -15.23 -3.52 -9.13
CA PRO A 108 -14.28 -4.35 -8.37
C PRO A 108 -13.08 -4.81 -9.21
N LEU A 109 -13.04 -4.48 -10.50
CA LEU A 109 -12.04 -4.98 -11.45
C LEU A 109 -10.69 -4.24 -11.41
N PRO A 110 -10.63 -2.90 -11.26
CA PRO A 110 -9.36 -2.20 -11.22
C PRO A 110 -8.56 -2.56 -9.96
N ARG A 111 -7.26 -2.79 -10.16
CA ARG A 111 -6.27 -2.86 -9.08
C ARG A 111 -5.87 -1.44 -8.72
N HIS A 112 -5.59 -1.24 -7.45
CA HIS A 112 -5.26 0.05 -6.87
C HIS A 112 -4.21 -0.12 -5.78
N TYR A 113 -3.41 0.91 -5.53
CA TYR A 113 -2.49 0.92 -4.38
C TYR A 113 -2.97 1.90 -3.34
N ILE A 114 -3.05 1.43 -2.10
CA ILE A 114 -3.28 2.25 -0.91
C ILE A 114 -2.00 2.32 -0.08
N VAL A 115 -1.87 3.34 0.75
CA VAL A 115 -0.72 3.50 1.66
C VAL A 115 -1.18 3.33 3.10
N ILE A 116 -0.75 2.25 3.74
CA ILE A 116 -0.95 2.05 5.17
C ILE A 116 0.18 2.77 5.90
N HIS A 117 -0.13 3.64 6.85
CA HIS A 117 0.87 4.41 7.59
C HIS A 117 0.70 4.37 9.12
N GLY A 118 -0.35 3.70 9.59
CA GLY A 118 -0.56 3.47 11.02
C GLY A 118 -1.39 2.22 11.23
N TYR A 119 -1.30 1.66 12.44
CA TYR A 119 -2.11 0.52 12.83
C TYR A 119 -2.49 0.63 14.31
N GLY A 120 -3.68 0.13 14.62
CA GLY A 120 -4.22 -0.06 15.95
C GLY A 120 -4.54 -1.54 16.17
N GLY A 121 -4.77 -1.92 17.41
CA GLY A 121 -4.87 -3.31 17.78
C GLY A 121 -4.98 -3.49 19.28
N TRP A 122 -4.88 -4.74 19.69
CA TRP A 122 -4.97 -5.14 21.08
C TRP A 122 -3.89 -6.15 21.41
N GLN A 123 -3.46 -6.16 22.66
CA GLN A 123 -2.43 -7.08 23.12
C GLN A 123 -3.08 -8.35 23.65
N HIS A 124 -2.85 -9.47 22.96
CA HIS A 124 -3.27 -10.79 23.44
C HIS A 124 -2.17 -11.35 24.37
N PRO A 125 -2.53 -11.92 25.53
CA PRO A 125 -1.57 -12.46 26.50
C PRO A 125 -0.59 -13.48 25.89
N ASP A 126 -1.07 -14.34 25.00
CA ASP A 126 -0.27 -15.46 24.46
C ASP A 126 0.28 -15.22 23.05
N ALA A 127 -0.22 -14.20 22.34
CA ALA A 127 0.08 -13.99 20.91
C ALA A 127 0.76 -12.64 20.64
N GLY A 128 0.93 -11.81 21.68
CA GLY A 128 1.47 -10.47 21.53
C GLY A 128 0.45 -9.50 20.92
N TYR A 129 0.95 -8.43 20.28
CA TYR A 129 0.10 -7.40 19.70
C TYR A 129 -0.54 -7.88 18.39
N LEU A 130 -1.87 -7.87 18.35
CA LEU A 130 -2.68 -8.23 17.19
C LEU A 130 -3.26 -6.96 16.57
N ALA A 131 -2.80 -6.63 15.36
CA ALA A 131 -3.32 -5.51 14.60
C ALA A 131 -4.75 -5.81 14.13
N SER A 132 -5.67 -4.89 14.37
CA SER A 132 -7.09 -5.03 13.99
C SER A 132 -7.61 -3.88 13.14
N ASN A 133 -6.94 -2.73 13.14
CA ASN A 133 -7.34 -1.54 12.39
C ASN A 133 -6.12 -0.84 11.79
N PHE A 134 -6.32 -0.16 10.67
CA PHE A 134 -5.26 0.49 9.89
C PHE A 134 -5.66 1.92 9.53
N LYS A 135 -4.68 2.82 9.59
CA LYS A 135 -4.76 4.15 8.99
C LYS A 135 -4.23 4.07 7.57
N VAL A 136 -5.09 4.42 6.61
CA VAL A 136 -4.86 4.22 5.20
C VAL A 136 -5.03 5.56 4.48
N LEU A 137 -4.03 5.98 3.73
CA LEU A 137 -4.17 7.05 2.75
C LEU A 137 -4.48 6.42 1.40
N ASP A 138 -5.58 6.83 0.79
CA ASP A 138 -5.93 6.45 -0.57
C ASP A 138 -5.43 7.56 -1.54
N PRO A 139 -4.40 7.29 -2.38
CA PRO A 139 -3.89 8.28 -3.31
C PRO A 139 -4.88 8.73 -4.38
N TRP A 140 -5.97 7.98 -4.60
CA TRP A 140 -6.98 8.32 -5.59
C TRP A 140 -7.82 9.54 -5.17
N ASP A 141 -8.22 9.60 -3.90
CA ASP A 141 -9.00 10.70 -3.35
C ASP A 141 -8.17 11.65 -2.45
N GLY A 142 -6.96 11.22 -2.05
CA GLY A 142 -6.08 11.97 -1.17
C GLY A 142 -6.55 12.02 0.28
N VAL A 143 -7.47 11.13 0.69
CA VAL A 143 -8.12 11.13 2.01
C VAL A 143 -7.57 10.00 2.89
N GLU A 144 -7.46 10.28 4.20
CA GLU A 144 -7.17 9.25 5.22
C GLU A 144 -8.46 8.53 5.59
N HIS A 145 -8.44 7.21 5.50
CA HIS A 145 -9.50 6.30 5.87
C HIS A 145 -9.06 5.40 7.03
N GLN A 146 -10.05 4.91 7.77
CA GLN A 146 -9.86 3.79 8.69
C GLN A 146 -10.27 2.50 7.98
N MET A 147 -9.47 1.45 8.13
CA MET A 147 -9.74 0.15 7.53
C MET A 147 -9.60 -0.93 8.58
N SER A 148 -10.61 -1.80 8.73
CA SER A 148 -10.49 -2.96 9.61
C SER A 148 -9.58 -4.03 8.99
N LEU A 149 -9.13 -4.99 9.78
CA LEU A 149 -8.41 -6.15 9.26
C LEU A 149 -9.25 -6.93 8.23
N ASP A 150 -10.55 -7.10 8.48
CA ASP A 150 -11.45 -7.82 7.59
C ASP A 150 -11.64 -7.09 6.26
N ASP A 151 -11.76 -5.76 6.29
CA ASP A 151 -11.83 -4.94 5.07
C ASP A 151 -10.53 -5.04 4.27
N LEU A 152 -9.38 -4.98 4.95
CA LEU A 152 -8.08 -5.14 4.31
C LEU A 152 -7.96 -6.52 3.66
N MET A 153 -8.35 -7.58 4.37
CA MET A 153 -8.38 -8.95 3.83
C MET A 153 -9.28 -9.05 2.60
N ALA A 154 -10.50 -8.53 2.68
CA ALA A 154 -11.44 -8.56 1.57
C ALA A 154 -10.89 -7.79 0.34
N ALA A 155 -10.23 -6.66 0.58
CA ALA A 155 -9.67 -5.82 -0.47
C ALA A 155 -8.43 -6.43 -1.14
N THR A 156 -7.61 -7.20 -0.41
CA THR A 156 -6.40 -7.80 -0.96
C THR A 156 -6.63 -9.17 -1.59
N HIS A 157 -7.54 -10.00 -1.04
CA HIS A 157 -7.67 -11.45 -1.29
C HIS A 157 -7.74 -11.88 -2.77
N LEU A 158 -8.13 -10.96 -3.66
CA LEU A 158 -8.26 -11.22 -5.09
C LEU A 158 -7.52 -10.20 -5.98
N ALA A 159 -6.72 -9.30 -5.39
CA ALA A 159 -5.99 -8.26 -6.11
C ALA A 159 -4.92 -8.84 -7.05
N VAL A 160 -4.44 -10.06 -6.81
CA VAL A 160 -3.44 -10.73 -7.66
C VAL A 160 -3.83 -12.21 -7.83
N SER A 161 -3.63 -12.77 -9.03
CA SER A 161 -4.08 -14.13 -9.39
C SER A 161 -3.35 -15.26 -8.66
N GLN A 162 -2.35 -14.95 -7.81
CA GLN A 162 -1.54 -15.92 -7.07
C GLN A 162 -1.23 -15.50 -5.62
N GLY A 163 -1.93 -14.50 -5.06
CA GLY A 163 -1.66 -14.03 -3.70
C GLY A 163 -2.01 -12.56 -3.45
N ASP A 164 -1.77 -12.04 -2.25
CA ASP A 164 -1.83 -10.61 -1.93
C ASP A 164 -0.47 -9.94 -2.25
N TYR A 165 -0.47 -8.68 -2.68
CA TYR A 165 0.77 -7.95 -2.94
C TYR A 165 0.93 -6.71 -2.06
N PHE A 166 2.10 -6.55 -1.44
CA PHE A 166 2.48 -5.32 -0.76
C PHE A 166 3.98 -5.01 -0.88
N VAL A 167 4.32 -3.72 -0.75
CA VAL A 167 5.69 -3.19 -0.64
C VAL A 167 5.93 -2.73 0.79
N ALA A 168 6.81 -3.40 1.50
CA ALA A 168 7.13 -3.11 2.91
C ALA A 168 8.63 -3.06 3.12
N ARG A 169 9.05 -2.41 4.22
CA ARG A 169 10.46 -2.35 4.64
C ARG A 169 10.76 -3.49 5.61
N THR A 170 11.88 -4.19 5.42
CA THR A 170 12.36 -5.25 6.34
C THR A 170 13.60 -4.88 7.12
#